data_AF-A0A654B4C5-F1
#
_entry.id   AF-A0A654B4C5-F1
#
_cell.length_a   1.000
_cell.length_b   1.000
_cell.length_c   1.000
_cell.angle_alpha   90.00
_cell.angle_beta   90.00
_cell.angle_gamma   90.00
#
_symmetry.space_group_name_H-M   'P 1'
#
loop_
_entity.id
_entity.type
_entity.pdbx_description
1 polymer ?
#
loop_
_entity_poly.entity_id
_entity_poly.type
_entity_poly.pdbx_seq_one_letter_code
_entity_poly.pdbx_strand_id
1 'polypeptide(L)'
;MELKENFLKVVRDNYANFEGRARRKEYWMFFLANLIISAIFAILGQIASLFTYVSGLVSLALLIPGIAVTVRRLHDTNKSGWFILVALIPFIGWIYLLYLLVLEGDKASNQYGPDPKALENVTNHPFTQSQDPFGSSRPQDPFGSSQPSNPTPPAPDKDPFA
;
A
#
# COMPACT_ATOMS: atom_id res chain seq x y z
N MET A 1 -19.08 1.61 -3.83
CA MET A 1 -18.28 2.82 -4.12
C MET A 1 -16.78 2.59 -3.92
N GLU A 2 -16.39 1.74 -2.96
CA GLU A 2 -14.98 1.47 -2.61
C GLU A 2 -14.09 0.92 -3.74
N LEU A 3 -14.61 0.06 -4.63
CA LEU A 3 -13.82 -0.52 -5.75
C LEU A 3 -13.31 0.57 -6.69
N LYS A 4 -14.21 1.46 -7.12
CA LYS A 4 -13.90 2.58 -8.02
C LYS A 4 -12.88 3.51 -7.38
N GLU A 5 -13.06 3.83 -6.11
CA GLU A 5 -12.17 4.74 -5.38
C GLU A 5 -10.75 4.20 -5.29
N ASN A 6 -10.58 2.93 -4.90
CA ASN A 6 -9.23 2.35 -4.77
C ASN A 6 -8.59 2.13 -6.14
N PHE A 7 -9.35 1.74 -7.15
CA PHE A 7 -8.83 1.64 -8.52
C PHE A 7 -8.35 2.99 -9.02
N LEU A 8 -9.17 4.05 -8.90
CA LEU A 8 -8.79 5.39 -9.31
C LEU A 8 -7.62 5.92 -8.49
N LYS A 9 -7.55 5.66 -7.19
CA LYS A 9 -6.41 6.07 -6.35
C LYS A 9 -5.09 5.46 -6.84
N VAL A 10 -5.10 4.19 -7.25
CA VAL A 10 -3.90 3.54 -7.78
C VAL A 10 -3.54 4.11 -9.16
N VAL A 11 -4.51 4.25 -10.05
CA VAL A 11 -4.25 4.68 -11.45
C VAL A 11 -3.99 6.19 -11.56
N ARG A 12 -4.62 7.02 -10.74
CA ARG A 12 -4.53 8.48 -10.83
C ARG A 12 -3.42 9.03 -9.93
N ASP A 13 -3.44 8.65 -8.66
CA ASP A 13 -2.60 9.30 -7.64
C ASP A 13 -1.28 8.54 -7.43
N ASN A 14 -1.26 7.24 -7.73
CA ASN A 14 -0.10 6.37 -7.48
C ASN A 14 0.34 5.58 -8.72
N TYR A 15 0.14 6.14 -9.91
CA TYR A 15 0.36 5.43 -11.18
C TYR A 15 1.75 4.81 -11.30
N ALA A 16 2.79 5.57 -10.97
CA ALA A 16 4.19 5.13 -10.95
C ALA A 16 4.84 5.44 -9.60
N ASN A 17 4.05 5.43 -8.52
CA ASN A 17 4.56 5.66 -7.18
C ASN A 17 4.93 4.33 -6.53
N PHE A 18 6.23 4.08 -6.39
CA PHE A 18 6.80 2.89 -5.74
C PHE A 18 7.09 3.12 -4.25
N GLU A 19 7.00 4.37 -3.79
CA GLU A 19 7.29 4.74 -2.41
C GLU A 19 6.08 4.56 -1.50
N GLY A 20 6.34 4.26 -0.24
CA GLY A 20 5.29 4.09 0.78
C GLY A 20 4.70 2.68 0.84
N ARG A 21 3.52 2.58 1.47
CA ARG A 21 2.86 1.33 1.82
C ARG A 21 1.45 1.26 1.25
N ALA A 22 1.10 0.11 0.67
CA ALA A 22 -0.25 -0.16 0.16
C ALA A 22 -1.01 -1.10 1.10
N ARG A 23 -2.24 -0.73 1.44
CA ARG A 23 -3.13 -1.57 2.26
C ARG A 23 -3.56 -2.81 1.46
N ARG A 24 -3.85 -3.91 2.16
CA ARG A 24 -4.45 -5.13 1.58
C ARG A 24 -5.68 -4.83 0.73
N LYS A 25 -6.58 -3.98 1.24
CA LYS A 25 -7.81 -3.59 0.53
C LYS A 25 -7.51 -2.83 -0.77
N GLU A 26 -6.53 -1.93 -0.77
CA GLU A 26 -6.11 -1.19 -1.97
C GLU A 26 -5.57 -2.15 -3.03
N TYR A 27 -4.68 -3.07 -2.65
CA TYR A 27 -4.12 -4.09 -3.54
C TYR A 27 -5.21 -5.02 -4.11
N TRP A 28 -6.01 -5.65 -3.25
CA TRP A 28 -6.98 -6.66 -3.66
C TRP A 28 -8.12 -6.09 -4.50
N MET A 29 -8.52 -4.83 -4.26
CA MET A 29 -9.55 -4.20 -5.09
C MET A 29 -8.99 -3.73 -6.43
N PHE A 30 -7.74 -3.29 -6.51
CA PHE A 30 -7.07 -3.07 -7.79
C PHE A 30 -6.98 -4.38 -8.59
N PHE A 31 -6.53 -5.47 -7.95
CA PHE A 31 -6.47 -6.79 -8.57
C PHE A 31 -7.84 -7.25 -9.08
N LEU A 32 -8.89 -7.14 -8.26
CA LEU A 32 -10.25 -7.52 -8.63
C LEU A 32 -10.78 -6.68 -9.80
N ALA A 33 -10.52 -5.37 -9.81
CA ALA A 33 -10.90 -4.51 -10.94
C ALA A 33 -10.22 -4.94 -12.24
N ASN A 34 -8.92 -5.25 -12.20
CA ASN A 34 -8.17 -5.76 -13.35
C ASN A 34 -8.72 -7.12 -13.82
N LEU A 35 -9.08 -8.00 -12.88
CA LEU A 35 -9.68 -9.30 -13.20
C LEU A 35 -11.03 -9.14 -13.94
N ILE A 36 -11.89 -8.22 -13.48
CA ILE A 36 -13.18 -7.93 -14.13
C ILE A 36 -12.96 -7.33 -15.52
N ILE A 37 -12.06 -6.35 -15.65
CA ILE A 37 -11.71 -5.74 -16.94
C ILE A 37 -11.22 -6.82 -17.92
N SER A 38 -10.31 -7.69 -17.48
CA SER A 38 -9.77 -8.78 -18.29
C SER A 38 -10.86 -9.76 -18.72
N ALA A 39 -11.76 -10.17 -17.80
CA ALA A 39 -12.86 -11.08 -18.12
C ALA A 39 -13.83 -10.48 -19.16
N ILE A 40 -14.17 -9.20 -19.05
CA ILE A 40 -15.01 -8.49 -20.02
C ILE A 40 -14.35 -8.51 -21.40
N PHE A 41 -13.06 -8.13 -21.48
CA PHE A 41 -12.34 -8.12 -22.75
C PHE A 41 -12.18 -9.53 -23.35
N ALA A 42 -12.02 -10.57 -22.53
CA ALA A 42 -11.93 -11.96 -23.00
C ALA A 42 -13.22 -12.41 -23.71
N ILE A 43 -14.39 -12.04 -23.18
CA ILE A 43 -15.69 -12.32 -23.80
C ILE A 43 -15.87 -11.51 -25.08
N LEU A 44 -15.59 -10.20 -25.04
CA LEU A 44 -15.69 -9.33 -26.20
C LEU A 44 -14.71 -9.74 -27.32
N GLY A 45 -13.55 -10.28 -26.96
CA GLY A 45 -12.56 -10.83 -27.90
C GLY A 45 -13.08 -12.01 -28.72
N GLN A 46 -14.03 -12.79 -28.19
CA GLN A 46 -14.69 -13.86 -28.96
C GLN A 46 -15.62 -13.31 -30.04
N ILE A 47 -16.11 -12.07 -29.88
CA ILE A 47 -17.02 -11.40 -30.82
C ILE A 47 -16.22 -10.68 -31.91
N ALA A 48 -15.18 -9.94 -31.53
CA ALA A 48 -14.33 -9.23 -32.47
C ALA A 48 -12.87 -9.16 -31.99
N SER A 49 -11.94 -9.46 -32.90
CA SER A 49 -10.50 -9.47 -32.63
C SER A 49 -9.96 -8.11 -32.17
N LEU A 50 -10.60 -7.01 -32.55
CA LEU A 50 -10.29 -5.65 -32.08
C LEU A 50 -10.19 -5.59 -30.55
N PHE A 51 -11.13 -6.23 -29.83
CA PHE A 51 -11.15 -6.19 -28.37
C PHE A 51 -9.95 -6.91 -27.74
N THR A 52 -9.36 -7.89 -28.42
CA THR A 52 -8.12 -8.55 -27.98
C THR A 52 -6.95 -7.58 -28.04
N TYR A 53 -6.80 -6.82 -29.12
CA TYR A 53 -5.74 -5.82 -29.24
C TYR A 53 -5.91 -4.67 -28.24
N VAL A 54 -7.15 -4.17 -28.07
CA VAL A 54 -7.45 -3.14 -27.06
C VAL A 54 -7.15 -3.65 -25.65
N SER A 55 -7.50 -4.89 -25.33
CA SER A 55 -7.16 -5.51 -24.06
C SER A 55 -5.66 -5.53 -23.80
N GLY A 56 -4.85 -5.82 -24.83
CA GLY A 56 -3.39 -5.75 -24.76
C GLY A 56 -2.89 -4.36 -24.40
N LEU A 57 -3.43 -3.31 -25.02
CA LEU A 57 -3.06 -1.92 -24.71
C LEU A 57 -3.47 -1.52 -23.29
N VAL A 58 -4.67 -1.90 -22.85
CA VAL A 58 -5.14 -1.65 -21.47
C VAL A 58 -4.24 -2.36 -20.48
N SER A 59 -3.86 -3.61 -20.75
CA SER A 59 -2.95 -4.40 -19.90
C SER A 59 -1.57 -3.74 -19.80
N LEU A 60 -1.06 -3.19 -20.89
CA LEU A 60 0.22 -2.48 -20.90
C LEU A 60 0.16 -1.16 -20.10
N ALA A 61 -0.95 -0.42 -20.21
CA ALA A 61 -1.16 0.78 -19.42
C ALA A 61 -1.28 0.46 -17.91
N LEU A 62 -1.93 -0.64 -17.56
CA LEU A 62 -2.11 -1.06 -16.16
C LEU A 62 -0.90 -1.81 -15.58
N LEU A 63 0.09 -2.16 -16.41
CA LEU A 63 1.30 -2.85 -15.97
C LEU A 63 2.08 -2.04 -14.94
N ILE A 64 2.34 -0.76 -15.23
CA ILE A 64 3.11 0.13 -14.35
C ILE A 64 2.44 0.31 -12.98
N PRO A 65 1.16 0.72 -12.89
CA PRO A 65 0.48 0.80 -11.59
C PRO A 65 0.34 -0.56 -10.90
N GLY A 66 0.24 -1.66 -11.65
CA GLY A 66 0.23 -3.02 -11.11
C GLY A 66 1.53 -3.41 -10.42
N ILE A 67 2.68 -3.09 -11.03
CA ILE A 67 3.99 -3.29 -10.40
C ILE A 67 4.12 -2.35 -9.19
N ALA A 68 3.75 -1.07 -9.34
CA ALA A 68 3.86 -0.06 -8.30
C ALA A 68 3.07 -0.43 -7.03
N VAL A 69 1.81 -0.86 -7.17
CA VAL A 69 0.99 -1.29 -6.02
C VAL A 69 1.52 -2.59 -5.39
N THR A 70 2.11 -3.48 -6.19
CA THR A 70 2.72 -4.72 -5.69
C THR A 70 3.97 -4.41 -4.87
N VAL A 71 4.85 -3.51 -5.34
CA VAL A 71 6.03 -3.05 -4.60
C VAL A 71 5.62 -2.40 -3.28
N ARG A 72 4.67 -1.45 -3.30
CA ARG A 72 4.15 -0.81 -2.08
C ARG A 72 3.50 -1.80 -1.11
N ARG A 73 2.98 -2.92 -1.62
CA ARG A 73 2.43 -3.98 -0.77
C ARG A 73 3.51 -4.88 -0.17
N LEU A 74 4.61 -5.15 -0.89
CA LEU A 74 5.78 -5.83 -0.33
C LEU A 74 6.46 -4.96 0.75
N HIS A 75 6.52 -3.65 0.53
CA HIS A 75 6.97 -2.69 1.53
C HIS A 75 6.14 -2.74 2.82
N ASP A 76 4.85 -3.08 2.72
CA ASP A 76 3.96 -3.23 3.89
C ASP A 76 4.33 -4.43 4.79
N THR A 77 5.02 -5.44 4.25
CA THR A 77 5.55 -6.60 5.01
C THR A 77 7.07 -6.50 5.25
N ASN A 78 7.61 -5.28 5.12
CA ASN A 78 9.03 -4.97 5.26
C ASN A 78 9.91 -5.85 4.36
N LYS A 79 9.48 -6.03 3.11
CA LYS A 79 10.24 -6.71 2.06
C LYS A 79 10.52 -5.72 0.94
N SER A 80 11.69 -5.83 0.32
CA SER A 80 12.08 -4.96 -0.79
C SER A 80 11.24 -5.25 -2.05
N GLY A 81 11.08 -4.26 -2.91
CA GLY A 81 10.37 -4.42 -4.20
C GLY A 81 10.97 -5.49 -5.11
N TRP A 82 12.24 -5.86 -4.91
CA TRP A 82 12.93 -6.94 -5.62
C TRP A 82 12.28 -8.31 -5.43
N PHE A 83 11.52 -8.51 -4.35
CA PHE A 83 10.76 -9.73 -4.13
C PHE A 83 9.72 -10.00 -5.23
N ILE A 84 9.35 -9.02 -6.06
CA ILE A 84 8.57 -9.25 -7.28
C ILE A 84 9.23 -10.27 -8.21
N LEU A 85 10.56 -10.28 -8.30
CA LEU A 85 11.29 -11.21 -9.16
C LEU A 85 11.12 -12.67 -8.75
N VAL A 86 10.68 -12.94 -7.52
CA VAL A 86 10.33 -14.29 -7.08
C VAL A 86 9.20 -14.88 -7.94
N ALA A 87 8.33 -14.06 -8.54
CA ALA A 87 7.35 -14.53 -9.52
C ALA A 87 7.97 -15.14 -10.80
N LEU A 88 9.25 -14.91 -11.08
CA LEU A 88 9.94 -15.57 -12.20
C LEU A 88 10.23 -17.05 -11.93
N ILE A 89 10.18 -17.47 -10.66
CA ILE A 89 10.32 -18.88 -10.27
C ILE A 89 8.93 -19.54 -10.35
N PRO A 90 8.71 -20.49 -11.27
CA PRO A 90 7.39 -21.09 -11.46
C PRO A 90 6.96 -21.88 -10.22
N PHE A 91 5.65 -21.89 -9.98
CA PHE A 91 4.97 -22.55 -8.86
C PHE A 91 5.35 -22.01 -7.48
N ILE A 92 6.56 -22.32 -6.98
CA ILE A 92 6.97 -21.99 -5.61
C ILE A 92 7.08 -20.48 -5.41
N GLY A 93 7.60 -19.76 -6.41
CA GLY A 93 7.76 -18.32 -6.34
C GLY A 93 6.42 -17.59 -6.34
N TRP A 94 5.48 -18.07 -7.15
CA TRP A 94 4.11 -17.55 -7.19
C TRP A 94 3.39 -17.77 -5.86
N ILE A 95 3.48 -18.97 -5.28
CA ILE A 95 2.88 -19.28 -3.98
C ILE A 95 3.47 -18.39 -2.88
N TYR A 96 4.79 -18.24 -2.85
CA TYR A 96 5.46 -17.39 -1.87
C TYR A 96 5.07 -15.91 -2.01
N LEU A 97 5.00 -15.39 -3.24
CA LEU A 97 4.60 -14.01 -3.47
C LEU A 97 3.13 -13.79 -3.09
N LEU A 98 2.22 -14.72 -3.43
CA LEU A 98 0.83 -14.69 -2.99
C LEU A 98 0.72 -14.70 -1.46
N TYR A 99 1.52 -15.53 -0.78
CA TYR A 99 1.57 -15.54 0.68
C TYR A 99 1.92 -14.15 1.24
N LEU A 100 2.95 -13.47 0.71
CA LEU A 100 3.32 -12.11 1.11
C LEU A 100 2.21 -11.08 0.84
N LEU A 101 1.50 -11.22 -0.28
CA LEU A 101 0.41 -10.32 -0.65
C LEU A 101 -0.85 -10.47 0.23
N VAL A 102 -1.07 -11.64 0.82
CA VAL A 102 -2.18 -11.91 1.75
C VAL A 102 -1.82 -11.57 3.20
N LEU A 103 -0.55 -11.76 3.58
CA LEU A 103 -0.05 -11.61 4.96
C LEU A 103 -0.42 -10.25 5.57
N GLU A 104 -0.70 -10.17 6.87
CA GLU A 104 -0.92 -8.85 7.47
C GLU A 104 0.40 -8.03 7.44
N GLY A 105 0.30 -6.76 7.04
CA GLY A 105 1.44 -5.84 7.09
C GLY A 105 1.80 -5.44 8.52
N ASP A 106 2.98 -4.85 8.69
CA ASP A 106 3.49 -4.46 10.00
C ASP A 106 2.60 -3.41 10.66
N LYS A 107 2.18 -3.63 11.90
CA LYS A 107 1.36 -2.67 12.65
C LYS A 107 2.16 -1.46 13.13
N ALA A 108 3.49 -1.58 13.15
CA ALA A 108 4.40 -0.49 13.48
C ALA A 108 4.83 0.28 12.22
N SER A 109 5.40 1.47 12.40
CA SER A 109 6.15 2.14 11.33
C SER A 109 7.30 1.24 10.89
N ASN A 110 7.50 1.12 9.58
CA ASN A 110 8.66 0.42 9.01
C ASN A 110 9.52 1.40 8.19
N GLN A 111 10.60 0.91 7.60
CA GLN A 111 11.52 1.73 6.80
C GLN A 111 10.88 2.39 5.57
N TYR A 112 9.71 1.90 5.15
CA TYR A 112 8.94 2.42 4.02
C TYR A 112 7.82 3.38 4.44
N GLY A 113 7.65 3.63 5.74
CA GLY A 113 6.74 4.66 6.26
C GLY A 113 5.79 4.18 7.39
N PRO A 114 4.93 5.10 7.86
CA PRO A 114 3.98 4.83 8.93
C PRO A 114 2.88 3.85 8.49
N ASP A 115 2.27 3.14 9.45
CA ASP A 115 1.15 2.22 9.17
C ASP A 115 -0.03 2.99 8.56
N PRO A 116 -0.49 2.63 7.36
CA PRO A 116 -1.64 3.28 6.74
C PRO A 116 -2.95 3.13 7.52
N LYS A 117 -3.10 2.13 8.41
CA LYS A 117 -4.25 2.03 9.33
C LYS A 117 -4.17 3.04 10.48
N ALA A 118 -2.96 3.35 10.96
CA ALA A 118 -2.78 4.32 12.04
C ALA A 118 -3.23 5.72 11.61
N LEU A 119 -2.92 6.12 10.38
CA LEU A 119 -3.36 7.41 9.82
C LEU A 119 -4.89 7.48 9.68
N GLU A 120 -5.53 6.40 9.24
CA GLU A 120 -7.00 6.31 9.11
C GLU A 120 -7.71 6.43 10.47
N ASN A 121 -7.20 5.76 11.51
CA ASN A 121 -7.78 5.84 12.85
C ASN A 121 -7.64 7.25 13.45
N VAL A 122 -6.54 7.96 13.20
CA VAL A 122 -6.35 9.35 13.64
C VAL A 122 -7.36 10.28 12.96
N THR A 123 -7.57 10.12 11.65
CA THR A 123 -8.52 10.95 10.88
C THR A 123 -9.98 10.66 11.25
N ASN A 124 -10.32 9.40 11.56
CA ASN A 124 -11.71 8.97 11.82
C ASN A 124 -12.12 9.02 13.30
N HIS A 125 -11.23 9.39 14.22
CA HIS A 125 -11.60 9.59 15.63
C HIS A 125 -12.34 10.93 15.82
N PRO A 126 -13.58 10.95 16.34
CA PRO A 126 -14.33 12.19 16.60
C PRO A 126 -13.68 13.08 17.67
N PHE A 127 -12.65 12.59 18.37
CA PHE A 127 -11.89 13.33 19.38
C PHE A 127 -10.60 13.96 18.83
N THR A 128 -10.22 13.71 17.57
CA THR A 128 -9.04 14.35 16.95
C THR A 128 -9.41 15.62 16.19
N GLN A 129 -10.70 15.87 15.96
CA GLN A 129 -11.18 17.20 15.59
C GLN A 129 -11.26 18.07 16.85
N SER A 130 -10.12 18.26 17.54
CA SER A 130 -10.04 19.31 18.55
C SER A 130 -9.97 20.65 17.79
N GLN A 131 -11.13 21.12 17.33
CA GLN A 131 -11.37 22.55 17.46
C GLN A 131 -11.36 22.78 18.97
N ASP A 132 -10.21 23.19 19.51
CA ASP A 132 -10.13 23.70 20.85
C ASP A 132 -11.01 24.96 20.85
N PRO A 133 -12.26 24.95 21.37
CA PRO A 133 -13.09 26.16 21.39
C PRO A 133 -12.57 27.13 22.45
N PHE A 134 -11.71 26.60 23.33
CA PHE A 134 -11.03 27.26 24.42
C PHE A 134 -9.55 27.00 24.18
N GLY A 135 -8.85 27.89 23.48
CA GLY A 135 -7.44 27.72 23.16
C GLY A 135 -6.65 27.33 24.40
N SER A 136 -6.14 26.10 24.43
CA SER A 136 -5.32 25.63 25.54
C SER A 136 -3.91 26.17 25.35
N SER A 137 -3.72 27.44 25.66
CA SER A 137 -2.42 27.92 26.14
C SER A 137 -2.15 27.12 27.41
N ARG A 138 -1.39 26.03 27.29
CA ARG A 138 -0.83 25.35 28.46
C ARG A 138 -0.14 26.43 29.30
N PRO A 139 -0.46 26.59 30.59
CA PRO A 139 0.39 27.38 31.47
C PRO A 139 1.80 26.79 31.35
N GLN A 140 2.78 27.63 31.02
CA GLN A 140 4.17 27.21 31.12
C GLN A 140 4.41 26.84 32.58
N ASP A 141 4.65 25.55 32.81
CA ASP A 141 5.11 25.00 34.07
C ASP A 141 6.35 25.81 34.53
N PRO A 142 6.28 26.59 35.63
CA PRO A 142 7.43 27.34 36.13
C PRO A 142 8.47 26.45 36.82
N PHE A 143 8.12 25.20 37.09
CA PHE A 143 8.88 24.21 37.84
C PHE A 143 9.20 23.03 36.94
N GLY A 144 10.04 23.27 35.93
CA GLY A 144 10.45 22.33 34.91
C GLY A 144 10.64 20.90 35.43
N SER A 145 9.59 20.09 35.27
CA SER A 145 9.69 18.65 35.46
C SER A 145 10.47 18.09 34.27
N SER A 146 11.70 17.64 34.54
CA SER A 146 12.55 16.93 33.59
C SER A 146 11.74 15.83 32.91
N GLN A 147 11.43 16.01 31.64
CA GLN A 147 10.92 14.96 30.76
C GLN A 147 11.78 13.72 30.96
N PRO A 148 11.21 12.53 31.22
CA PRO A 148 11.97 11.30 31.13
C PRO A 148 12.49 11.22 29.69
N SER A 149 13.81 11.22 29.54
CA SER A 149 14.46 11.08 28.24
C SER A 149 13.91 9.84 27.55
N ASN A 150 13.25 10.02 26.40
CA ASN A 150 12.85 8.90 25.56
C ASN A 150 14.05 7.97 25.38
N PRO A 151 13.93 6.67 25.67
CA PRO A 151 15.02 5.74 25.43
C PRO A 151 15.37 5.80 23.93
N THR A 152 16.65 5.99 23.65
CA THR A 152 17.19 5.97 22.29
C THR A 152 16.73 4.69 21.60
N PRO A 153 16.16 4.75 20.38
CA PRO A 153 15.85 3.55 19.62
C PRO A 153 17.11 2.67 19.53
N PRO A 154 17.00 1.34 19.77
CA PRO A 154 18.13 0.45 19.53
C PRO A 154 18.60 0.63 18.09
N ALA A 155 19.93 0.60 17.92
CA ALA A 155 20.55 0.76 16.61
C ALA A 155 19.92 -0.22 15.60
N PRO A 156 19.75 0.18 14.32
CA PRO A 156 19.29 -0.73 13.29
C PRO A 156 20.20 -1.96 13.29
N ASP A 157 19.61 -3.14 13.48
CA ASP A 157 20.34 -4.39 13.32
C ASP A 157 20.83 -4.42 11.87
N LYS A 158 22.15 -4.37 11.71
CA LYS A 158 22.79 -4.46 10.40
C LYS A 158 22.78 -5.92 10.01
N ASP A 159 21.62 -6.43 9.62
CA ASP A 159 21.54 -7.70 8.93
C ASP A 159 22.31 -7.54 7.60
N PRO A 160 23.43 -8.26 7.40
CA PRO A 160 24.20 -8.17 6.17
C PRO A 160 23.48 -8.77 4.96
N PHE A 161 22.25 -9.28 5.12
CA PHE A 161 21.46 -9.93 4.08
C PHE A 161 20.01 -9.41 3.92
N ALA A 162 19.66 -8.26 4.50
CA ALA A 162 18.32 -7.64 4.37
C ALA A 162 18.16 -6.74 3.14
#